data_AF-A0A5D2QAK4-F1
#
_entry.id   AF-A0A5D2QAK4-F1
#
_cell.length_a   1.000
_cell.length_b   1.000
_cell.length_c   1.000
_cell.angle_alpha   90.00
_cell.angle_beta   90.00
_cell.angle_gamma   90.00
#
_symmetry.space_group_name_H-M   'P 1'
#
loop_
_entity.id
_entity.type
_entity.pdbx_description
1 polymer ?
#
loop_
_entity_poly.entity_id
_entity_poly.type
_entity_poly.pdbx_seq_one_letter_code
_entity_poly.pdbx_strand_id
1 'polypeptide(L)'
;MHLIWRYLKILVETMWRVNKEGVPYKYPWLLFRQGGEKGARYNLYDPVTNLTYSINIPEFEGCEIRFSNKGWLLVTKSPTSVVFFQPFTRTRIQVPDLRQIEAFAFRVQCTPTSPNRKIFGIRHLQLRVINVGIWVKVTRTGL
;
A
#
# COMPACT_ATOMS: atom_id res chain seq x y z
N MET A 1 -41.66 7.93 -0.35
CA MET A 1 -40.91 6.81 0.27
C MET A 1 -39.54 7.33 0.66
N HIS A 2 -39.34 7.69 1.93
CA HIS A 2 -38.10 8.34 2.40
C HIS A 2 -37.13 7.29 2.98
N LEU A 3 -35.93 7.19 2.40
CA LEU A 3 -34.84 6.37 2.94
C LEU A 3 -34.09 7.18 4.01
N ILE A 4 -34.19 6.74 5.26
CA ILE A 4 -33.44 7.27 6.40
C ILE A 4 -32.08 6.55 6.44
N TRP A 5 -30.98 7.28 6.29
CA TRP A 5 -29.65 6.76 6.57
C TRP A 5 -29.35 6.93 8.06
N ARG A 6 -29.26 5.81 8.80
CA ARG A 6 -28.75 5.81 10.18
C ARG A 6 -27.23 5.71 10.16
N TYR A 7 -26.57 6.70 10.75
CA TYR A 7 -25.14 6.69 11.01
C TYR A 7 -24.86 5.74 12.19
N LEU A 8 -24.32 4.55 11.93
CA LEU A 8 -23.89 3.64 13.00
C LEU A 8 -22.48 4.06 13.44
N LYS A 9 -22.39 4.89 14.48
CA LYS A 9 -21.11 5.19 15.13
C LYS A 9 -20.72 3.95 15.95
N ILE A 10 -19.90 3.07 15.38
CA ILE A 10 -19.28 1.95 16.10
C ILE A 10 -18.26 2.57 17.07
N LEU A 11 -18.69 2.89 18.29
CA LEU A 11 -17.81 3.13 19.44
C LEU A 11 -17.45 1.78 20.06
N VAL A 12 -16.84 0.90 19.25
CA VAL A 12 -16.04 -0.17 19.84
C VAL A 12 -14.65 0.42 19.93
N GLU A 13 -14.25 0.78 21.13
CA GLU A 13 -12.85 0.96 21.46
C GLU A 13 -12.19 -0.40 21.18
N THR A 14 -11.74 -0.61 19.93
CA THR A 14 -11.03 -1.82 19.55
C THR A 14 -9.68 -1.76 20.22
N MET A 15 -9.66 -2.14 21.49
CA MET A 15 -8.44 -2.51 22.19
C MET A 15 -7.89 -3.71 21.43
N TRP A 16 -6.86 -3.49 20.63
CA TRP A 16 -6.17 -4.53 19.86
C TRP A 16 -5.70 -5.62 20.82
N ARG A 17 -6.45 -6.72 20.96
CA ARG A 17 -5.96 -7.90 21.66
C ARG A 17 -4.91 -8.55 20.77
N VAL A 18 -3.65 -8.44 21.17
CA VAL A 18 -2.53 -9.12 20.52
C VAL A 18 -2.73 -10.62 20.68
N ASN A 19 -3.11 -11.31 19.60
CA ASN A 19 -3.11 -12.76 19.56
C ASN A 19 -1.64 -13.23 19.59
N LYS A 20 -1.24 -13.91 20.67
CA LYS A 20 0.17 -14.25 20.95
C LYS A 20 0.66 -15.51 20.23
N GLU A 21 -0.21 -16.23 19.53
CA GLU A 21 0.13 -17.52 18.92
C GLU A 21 0.22 -17.42 17.39
N GLY A 22 1.42 -17.69 16.86
CA GLY A 22 1.56 -18.25 15.51
C GLY A 22 1.79 -17.33 14.31
N VAL A 23 2.55 -16.23 14.41
CA VAL A 23 2.98 -15.48 13.20
C VAL A 23 4.48 -15.15 13.26
N PRO A 24 5.28 -15.46 12.21
CA PRO A 24 6.73 -15.22 12.20
C PRO A 24 7.13 -13.73 12.17
N TYR A 25 6.15 -12.83 12.23
CA TYR A 25 6.35 -11.38 12.32
C TYR A 25 5.56 -10.87 13.51
N LYS A 26 6.09 -11.13 14.71
CA LYS A 26 5.40 -10.83 15.97
C LYS A 26 5.01 -9.35 16.08
N TYR A 27 5.79 -8.45 15.44
CA TYR A 27 5.49 -7.02 15.31
C TYR A 27 6.16 -6.44 14.03
N PRO A 28 5.41 -5.95 13.04
CA PRO A 28 6.01 -5.36 11.84
C PRO A 28 6.67 -4.01 12.18
N TRP A 29 7.83 -3.74 11.58
CA TRP A 29 8.47 -2.43 11.66
C TRP A 29 7.62 -1.39 10.91
N LEU A 30 7.47 -0.21 11.52
CA LEU A 30 6.69 0.89 10.95
C LEU A 30 7.59 1.77 10.10
N LEU A 31 7.26 1.91 8.82
CA LEU A 31 7.91 2.85 7.92
C LEU A 31 7.17 4.18 7.94
N PHE A 32 7.88 5.28 8.18
CA PHE A 32 7.32 6.62 8.07
C PHE A 32 8.30 7.58 7.39
N ARG A 33 7.75 8.59 6.72
CA ARG A 33 8.51 9.65 6.07
C ARG A 33 8.76 10.78 7.07
N GLN A 34 9.98 11.32 7.07
CA GLN A 34 10.36 12.49 7.83
C GLN A 34 10.95 13.55 6.89
N GLY A 35 10.54 14.80 7.08
CA GLY A 35 10.95 15.94 6.25
C GLY A 35 9.98 16.26 5.12
N GLY A 36 10.31 17.30 4.35
CA GLY A 36 9.47 17.84 3.28
C GLY A 36 9.54 17.07 1.96
N GLU A 37 9.10 17.70 0.88
CA GLU A 37 9.06 17.09 -0.47
C GLU A 37 10.46 16.71 -0.99
N LYS A 38 11.46 17.56 -0.72
CA LYS A 38 12.86 17.33 -1.10
C LYS A 38 13.67 16.80 0.08
N GLY A 39 14.55 15.83 -0.19
CA GLY A 39 15.45 15.28 0.83
C GLY A 39 14.76 14.48 1.93
N ALA A 40 13.60 13.88 1.62
CA ALA A 40 12.85 13.08 2.57
C ALA A 40 13.68 11.89 3.07
N ARG A 41 13.69 11.72 4.40
CA ARG A 41 14.25 10.54 5.04
C ARG A 41 13.13 9.57 5.35
N TYR A 42 13.42 8.28 5.23
CA TYR A 42 12.51 7.23 5.64
C TYR A 42 13.04 6.59 6.91
N ASN A 43 12.18 6.42 7.89
CA ASN A 43 12.54 5.82 9.17
C ASN A 43 11.76 4.53 9.35
N LEU A 44 12.47 3.51 9.83
CA LEU A 44 11.91 2.24 10.26
C LEU A 44 11.92 2.20 11.77
N TYR A 45 10.73 2.24 12.38
CA TYR A 45 10.55 2.08 13.81
C TYR A 45 10.26 0.62 14.15
N ASP A 46 11.08 0.05 15.02
CA ASP A 46 10.84 -1.26 15.61
C ASP A 46 10.10 -1.09 16.95
N PRO A 47 8.81 -1.46 17.02
CA PRO A 47 8.03 -1.32 18.25
C PRO A 47 8.47 -2.30 19.36
N VAL A 48 9.26 -3.32 19.06
CA VAL A 48 9.74 -4.30 20.05
C VAL A 48 10.94 -3.76 20.79
N THR A 49 11.90 -3.21 20.04
CA THR A 49 13.16 -2.68 20.60
C THR A 49 13.08 -1.19 20.91
N ASN A 50 12.02 -0.51 20.46
CA ASN A 50 11.86 0.94 20.52
C ASN A 50 12.98 1.70 19.79
N LEU A 51 13.62 1.07 18.81
CA LEU A 51 14.69 1.64 18.00
C LEU A 51 14.14 2.20 16.68
N THR A 52 14.75 3.28 16.21
CA THR A 52 14.43 3.87 14.91
C THR A 52 15.68 3.85 14.04
N TYR A 53 15.55 3.27 12.85
CA TYR A 53 16.62 3.21 11.86
C TYR A 53 16.27 4.11 10.67
N SER A 54 17.11 5.11 10.41
CA SER A 54 16.97 5.92 9.21
C SER A 54 17.54 5.19 8.00
N ILE A 55 16.73 5.09 6.95
CA ILE A 55 17.12 4.53 5.66
C ILE A 55 16.99 5.60 4.57
N ASN A 56 17.94 5.57 3.64
CA ASN A 56 17.89 6.38 2.44
C ASN A 56 17.33 5.54 1.28
N ILE A 57 16.19 5.97 0.74
CA ILE A 57 15.55 5.39 -0.44
C ILE A 57 15.43 6.51 -1.49
N PRO A 58 16.51 6.84 -2.21
CA PRO A 58 16.46 7.89 -3.24
C PRO A 58 15.42 7.60 -4.32
N GLU A 59 15.01 6.35 -4.48
CA GLU A 59 14.13 5.93 -5.57
C GLU A 59 12.66 6.27 -5.29
N PHE A 60 12.39 6.77 -4.07
CA PHE A 60 11.10 7.33 -3.70
C PHE A 60 11.02 8.84 -3.91
N GLU A 61 12.05 9.46 -4.49
CA GLU A 61 11.97 10.86 -4.87
C GLU A 61 10.90 11.08 -5.96
N GLY A 62 9.94 11.95 -5.65
CA GLY A 62 8.75 12.19 -6.48
C GLY A 62 7.75 11.02 -6.51
N CYS A 63 7.86 10.07 -5.59
CA CYS A 63 6.97 8.92 -5.49
C CYS A 63 6.05 9.01 -4.27
N GLU A 64 4.92 8.31 -4.34
CA GLU A 64 3.96 8.18 -3.24
C GLU A 64 3.78 6.71 -2.86
N ILE A 65 3.83 6.42 -1.55
CA ILE A 65 3.53 5.09 -1.02
C ILE A 65 2.01 4.96 -0.90
N ARG A 66 1.44 3.99 -1.62
CA ARG A 66 -0.01 3.78 -1.70
C ARG A 66 -0.53 2.61 -0.88
N PHE A 67 0.31 1.61 -0.63
CA PHE A 67 -0.06 0.42 0.13
C PHE A 67 1.18 -0.28 0.69
N SER A 68 1.03 -1.02 1.78
CA SER A 68 2.08 -1.85 2.38
C SER A 68 1.50 -3.21 2.78
N ASN A 69 2.21 -4.29 2.45
CA ASN A 69 1.86 -5.65 2.89
C ASN A 69 3.06 -6.59 2.87
N LYS A 70 3.25 -7.36 3.94
CA LYS A 70 4.31 -8.40 4.06
C LYS A 70 5.70 -7.91 3.64
N GLY A 71 6.08 -6.70 4.07
CA GLY A 71 7.39 -6.11 3.77
C GLY A 71 7.53 -5.47 2.38
N TRP A 72 6.47 -5.48 1.57
CA TRP A 72 6.46 -4.80 0.27
C TRP A 72 5.63 -3.53 0.31
N LEU A 73 6.08 -2.56 -0.48
CA LEU A 73 5.38 -1.30 -0.70
C LEU A 73 4.83 -1.27 -2.12
N LEU A 74 3.61 -0.77 -2.30
CA LEU A 74 3.10 -0.34 -3.59
C LEU A 74 3.35 1.16 -3.69
N VAL A 75 4.08 1.56 -4.73
CA VAL A 75 4.54 2.92 -4.92
C VAL A 75 4.07 3.41 -6.28
N THR A 76 3.59 4.64 -6.34
CA THR A 76 3.17 5.31 -7.56
C THR A 76 4.09 6.47 -7.87
N LYS A 77 4.43 6.65 -9.14
CA LYS A 77 5.13 7.83 -9.65
C LYS A 77 4.37 8.40 -10.83
N SER A 78 4.08 9.70 -10.77
CA SER A 78 3.39 10.42 -11.84
C SER A 78 4.16 10.28 -13.16
N PRO A 79 3.47 10.11 -14.31
CA PRO A 79 2.01 10.12 -14.48
C PRO A 79 1.32 8.75 -14.32
N THR A 80 2.05 7.65 -14.51
CA THR A 80 1.45 6.33 -14.79
C THR A 80 2.14 5.16 -14.11
N SER A 81 3.34 5.36 -13.56
CA SER A 81 4.19 4.28 -13.09
C SER A 81 3.72 3.74 -11.74
N VAL A 82 3.59 2.42 -11.66
CA VAL A 82 3.25 1.71 -10.43
C VAL A 82 4.26 0.59 -10.22
N VAL A 83 4.83 0.50 -9.01
CA VAL A 83 5.93 -0.41 -8.69
C VAL A 83 5.70 -1.05 -7.34
N PHE A 84 5.95 -2.35 -7.25
CA PHE A 84 6.19 -2.98 -5.96
C PHE A 84 7.66 -2.85 -5.59
N PHE A 85 7.93 -2.35 -4.38
CA PHE A 85 9.28 -2.12 -3.88
C PHE A 85 9.48 -2.81 -2.54
N GLN A 86 10.61 -3.49 -2.38
CA GLN A 86 11.05 -4.04 -1.10
C GLN A 86 12.19 -3.18 -0.54
N PRO A 87 12.02 -2.45 0.58
CA PRO A 87 13.01 -1.50 1.08
C PRO A 87 14.41 -2.02 1.45
N PHE A 88 14.51 -3.25 1.93
CA PHE A 88 15.77 -3.84 2.39
C PHE A 88 16.60 -4.40 1.24
N THR A 89 15.96 -5.15 0.34
CA THR A 89 16.63 -5.75 -0.82
C THR A 89 16.66 -4.81 -2.03
N ARG A 90 15.94 -3.69 -1.97
CA ARG A 90 15.70 -2.76 -3.08
C ARG A 90 15.10 -3.43 -4.32
N THR A 91 14.52 -4.62 -4.16
CA THR A 91 13.92 -5.38 -5.26
C THR A 91 12.68 -4.65 -5.77
N ARG A 92 12.55 -4.62 -7.10
CA ARG A 92 11.43 -3.98 -7.80
C ARG A 92 10.68 -4.98 -8.65
N ILE A 93 9.36 -4.87 -8.64
CA ILE A 93 8.49 -5.56 -9.59
C ILE A 93 7.63 -4.50 -10.24
N GLN A 94 7.95 -4.19 -11.51
CA GLN A 94 7.14 -3.30 -12.33
C GLN A 94 5.78 -3.96 -12.57
N VAL A 95 4.71 -3.18 -12.42
CA VAL A 95 3.39 -3.57 -12.89
C VAL A 95 3.05 -2.74 -14.14
N PRO A 96 2.10 -3.19 -14.97
CA PRO A 96 1.71 -2.41 -16.13
C PRO A 96 1.33 -0.99 -15.74
N ASP A 97 1.85 -0.02 -16.49
CA ASP A 97 1.55 1.39 -16.26
C ASP A 97 0.04 1.65 -16.35
N LEU A 98 -0.46 2.46 -15.41
CA LEU A 98 -1.86 2.85 -15.40
C LEU A 98 -2.06 4.03 -16.34
N ARG A 99 -3.15 4.06 -17.13
CA ARG A 99 -3.39 5.17 -18.07
C ARG A 99 -3.35 6.55 -17.39
N GLN A 100 -3.88 6.64 -16.17
CA GLN A 100 -3.69 7.77 -15.24
C GLN A 100 -3.77 7.27 -13.79
N ILE A 101 -2.90 7.77 -12.91
CA ILE A 101 -2.95 7.48 -11.47
C ILE A 101 -3.90 8.47 -10.79
N GLU A 102 -5.20 8.20 -10.90
CA GLU A 102 -6.25 9.01 -10.26
C GLU A 102 -6.94 8.27 -9.09
N ALA A 103 -6.47 7.06 -8.77
CA ALA A 103 -6.97 6.32 -7.62
C ALA A 103 -6.47 6.97 -6.32
N PHE A 104 -7.36 7.16 -5.36
CA PHE A 104 -7.03 7.69 -4.03
C PHE A 104 -6.57 6.58 -3.09
N ALA A 105 -7.10 5.36 -3.26
CA ALA A 105 -6.77 4.21 -2.43
C ALA A 105 -6.39 3.01 -3.29
N PHE A 106 -5.43 2.23 -2.81
CA PHE A 106 -5.01 0.98 -3.42
C PHE A 106 -5.08 -0.17 -2.43
N ARG A 107 -5.38 -1.37 -2.92
CA ARG A 107 -5.29 -2.62 -2.17
C ARG A 107 -4.69 -3.70 -3.05
N VAL A 108 -3.85 -4.54 -2.45
CA VAL A 108 -3.25 -5.68 -3.16
C VAL A 108 -3.70 -6.97 -2.52
N GLN A 109 -4.22 -7.88 -3.34
CA GLN A 109 -4.52 -9.24 -2.96
C GLN A 109 -3.33 -10.14 -3.30
N CYS A 110 -2.94 -10.98 -2.35
CA CYS A 110 -1.75 -11.85 -2.40
C CYS A 110 -0.41 -11.09 -2.23
N THR A 111 0.69 -11.83 -2.30
CA THR A 111 2.04 -11.25 -2.28
C THR A 111 2.39 -10.66 -3.64
N PRO A 112 3.23 -9.62 -3.71
CA PRO A 112 3.69 -9.06 -4.98
C PRO A 112 4.42 -10.05 -5.89
N THR A 113 5.05 -11.07 -5.29
CA THR A 113 5.74 -12.15 -6.00
C THR A 113 4.79 -13.18 -6.60
N SER A 114 3.53 -13.22 -6.16
CA SER A 114 2.55 -14.19 -6.67
C SER A 114 2.18 -13.88 -8.13
N PRO A 115 2.08 -14.91 -8.99
CA PRO A 115 1.59 -14.75 -10.35
C PRO A 115 0.11 -14.35 -10.37
N ASN A 116 -0.67 -14.75 -9.36
CA ASN A 116 -2.11 -14.51 -9.25
C ASN A 116 -2.45 -13.22 -8.49
N ARG A 117 -1.50 -12.31 -8.33
CA ARG A 117 -1.71 -11.04 -7.63
C ARG A 117 -2.75 -10.17 -8.34
N LYS A 118 -3.60 -9.52 -7.56
CA LYS A 118 -4.59 -8.55 -8.05
C LYS A 118 -4.39 -7.23 -7.34
N ILE A 119 -4.39 -6.15 -8.11
CA ILE A 119 -4.32 -4.79 -7.59
C ILE A 119 -5.68 -4.15 -7.79
N PHE A 120 -6.22 -3.57 -6.74
CA PHE A 120 -7.46 -2.83 -6.75
C PHE A 120 -7.12 -1.37 -6.51
N GLY A 121 -7.66 -0.49 -7.35
CA GLY A 121 -7.53 0.96 -7.21
C GLY A 121 -8.92 1.53 -7.14
N ILE A 122 -9.16 2.35 -6.13
CA ILE A 122 -10.45 3.03 -5.93
C ILE A 122 -10.26 4.48 -6.31
N ARG A 123 -11.09 4.95 -7.24
CA ARG A 123 -11.15 6.34 -7.66
C ARG A 123 -12.51 6.92 -7.28
N HIS A 124 -12.46 8.10 -6.68
CA HIS A 124 -13.66 8.91 -6.45
C HIS A 124 -13.80 9.87 -7.62
N LEU A 125 -14.85 9.69 -8.42
CA LEU A 125 -15.26 10.65 -9.44
C LEU A 125 -16.35 11.53 -8.83
N GLN A 126 -16.33 12.82 -9.15
CA GLN A 126 -17.16 13.86 -8.53
C GLN A 126 -18.61 13.39 -8.28
N LEU A 127 -18.96 13.33 -6.99
CA LEU A 127 -20.28 13.31 -6.36
C LEU A 127 -21.29 12.23 -6.80
N ARG A 128 -20.91 10.94 -6.72
CA ARG A 128 -21.74 9.79 -6.23
C ARG A 128 -21.30 8.43 -6.79
N VAL A 129 -20.33 8.38 -7.69
CA VAL A 129 -19.88 7.12 -8.32
C VAL A 129 -18.47 6.76 -7.88
N ILE A 130 -18.33 5.56 -7.31
CA ILE A 130 -17.03 4.98 -6.98
C ILE A 130 -16.63 4.05 -8.13
N ASN A 131 -15.51 4.35 -8.79
CA ASN A 131 -14.93 3.47 -9.79
C ASN A 131 -13.88 2.57 -9.13
N VAL A 132 -14.08 1.26 -9.24
CA VAL A 132 -13.12 0.24 -8.79
C VAL A 132 -12.43 -0.34 -10.03
N GLY A 133 -11.16 -0.04 -10.20
CA GLY A 133 -10.31 -0.69 -11.20
C GLY A 133 -9.68 -1.95 -10.63
N ILE A 134 -9.71 -3.05 -11.39
CA ILE A 134 -9.04 -4.31 -11.04
C ILE A 134 -7.99 -4.59 -12.10
N TRP A 135 -6.73 -4.73 -11.66
CA TRP A 135 -5.62 -5.14 -12.52
C TRP A 135 -5.18 -6.55 -12.13
N VAL A 136 -5.20 -7.43 -13.11
CA VAL A 136 -4.75 -8.82 -12.98
C VAL A 136 -3.59 -9.03 -13.93
N LYS A 137 -2.53 -9.69 -13.47
CA LYS A 137 -1.45 -10.12 -14.37
C LYS A 137 -2.00 -11.25 -15.25
N VAL A 138 -2.15 -11.01 -16.54
CA VAL A 138 -2.47 -12.06 -17.51
C VAL A 138 -1.18 -12.64 -18.03
N THR A 139 -0.91 -13.90 -17.71
CA THR A 139 0.09 -14.69 -18.41
C THR A 139 -0.60 -15.38 -19.58
N ARG A 140 -0.27 -15.01 -20.82
CA ARG A 140 -0.61 -15.85 -21.96
C ARG A 140 0.15 -17.17 -21.80
N THR A 141 -0.56 -18.22 -21.39
CA THR A 141 -0.15 -19.59 -21.72
C THR A 141 -0.39 -19.73 -23.22
N GLY A 142 0.67 -19.97 -24.00
CA GLY A 142 0.63 -19.93 -25.46
C GLY A 142 -0.41 -20.88 -26.06
N LEU A 143 -1.03 -20.43 -27.15
CA LEU A 143 -0.86 -20.94 -28.52
C LEU A 143 -1.14 -19.77 -29.49
#